data_AF-A0A381XRH5-F1
#
_entry.id   AF-A0A381XRH5-F1
#
_cell.length_a   1.000
_cell.length_b   1.000
_cell.length_c   1.000
_cell.angle_alpha   90.00
_cell.angle_beta   90.00
_cell.angle_gamma   90.00
#
_symmetry.space_group_name_H-M   'P 1'
#
loop_
_entity.id
_entity.type
_entity.pdbx_description
1 polymer ?
#
loop_
_entity_poly.entity_id
_entity_poly.type
_entity_poly.pdbx_seq_one_letter_code
_entity_poly.pdbx_strand_id
1 'polypeptide(L)'
;ISYVENVTAPTLIIHSENDYRTPISDGEQWFMALKKLDVPVEMVRYPRSSHGLSRTGEPWLLVDRLERLRSWFEHWLIEQDPSVTDGGP
;
A
#
# COMPACT_ATOMS: atom_id res chain seq x y z
N ILE A 1 -16.95 -0.61 -9.84
CA ILE A 1 -16.63 -0.96 -8.44
C ILE A 1 -17.95 -1.04 -7.67
N SER A 2 -18.37 -2.22 -7.19
CA SER A 2 -19.77 -2.46 -6.79
C SER A 2 -20.05 -2.57 -5.29
N TYR A 3 -19.03 -2.65 -4.44
CA TYR A 3 -19.17 -2.86 -2.98
C TYR A 3 -18.21 -1.98 -2.16
N VAL A 4 -17.70 -0.91 -2.76
CA VAL A 4 -16.68 -0.06 -2.14
C VAL A 4 -17.19 0.69 -0.92
N GLU A 5 -18.49 0.97 -0.89
CA GLU A 5 -19.20 1.57 0.22
C GLU A 5 -19.16 0.75 1.52
N ASN A 6 -18.86 -0.55 1.43
CA ASN A 6 -18.74 -1.43 2.60
C ASN A 6 -17.33 -1.44 3.20
N VAL A 7 -16.36 -0.79 2.55
CA VAL A 7 -14.96 -0.78 3.01
C VAL A 7 -14.81 0.24 4.13
N THR A 8 -14.37 -0.23 5.30
CA THR A 8 -14.04 0.63 6.46
C THR A 8 -12.57 0.53 6.84
N ALA A 9 -11.90 -0.56 6.44
CA ALA A 9 -10.50 -0.77 6.76
C ALA A 9 -9.62 0.23 5.98
N PRO A 10 -8.62 0.84 6.64
CA PRO A 10 -7.52 1.51 5.96
C PRO A 10 -6.96 0.62 4.84
N THR A 11 -6.45 1.22 3.77
CA THR A 11 -5.97 0.45 2.59
C THR A 11 -4.68 1.02 2.03
N LEU A 12 -3.66 0.17 1.87
CA LEU A 12 -2.48 0.46 1.06
C LEU A 12 -2.60 -0.22 -0.31
N ILE A 13 -2.55 0.57 -1.38
CA ILE A 13 -2.54 0.10 -2.77
C ILE A 13 -1.11 0.19 -3.29
N ILE A 14 -0.54 -0.93 -3.72
CA ILE A 14 0.78 -0.99 -4.36
C ILE A 14 0.58 -1.42 -5.81
N HIS A 15 1.01 -0.58 -6.76
CA HIS A 15 0.85 -0.86 -8.19
C HIS A 15 2.13 -0.59 -8.98
N SER A 16 2.41 -1.47 -9.93
CA SER A 16 3.49 -1.34 -10.92
C SER A 16 3.00 -0.60 -12.18
N GLU A 17 3.73 0.42 -12.64
CA GLU A 17 3.26 1.23 -13.80
C GLU A 17 3.24 0.46 -15.13
N ASN A 18 4.14 -0.52 -15.32
CA ASN A 18 4.17 -1.37 -16.52
C ASN A 18 3.51 -2.74 -16.26
N ASP A 19 2.49 -2.78 -15.41
CA ASP A 19 1.67 -3.97 -15.22
C ASP A 19 0.60 -4.08 -16.31
N TYR A 20 0.93 -4.82 -17.37
CA TYR A 20 0.00 -5.08 -18.47
C TYR A 20 -1.00 -6.21 -18.19
N ARG A 21 -0.88 -6.93 -17.06
CA ARG A 21 -1.84 -7.98 -16.67
C ARG A 21 -2.98 -7.40 -15.85
N THR A 22 -2.65 -6.47 -14.97
CA THR A 22 -3.58 -5.70 -14.14
C THR A 22 -3.26 -4.22 -14.32
N PRO A 23 -3.88 -3.54 -15.31
CA PRO A 23 -3.60 -2.15 -15.62
C PRO A 23 -3.75 -1.23 -14.40
N ILE A 24 -2.90 -0.20 -14.33
CA ILE A 24 -2.85 0.74 -13.19
C ILE A 24 -4.18 1.47 -12.96
N SER A 25 -4.99 1.65 -14.00
CA SER A 25 -6.31 2.26 -13.93
C SER A 25 -7.24 1.58 -12.93
N ASP A 26 -7.07 0.27 -12.69
CA ASP A 26 -7.89 -0.46 -11.72
C ASP A 26 -7.53 -0.04 -10.29
N GLY A 27 -6.24 0.13 -10.00
CA GLY A 27 -5.75 0.64 -8.71
C GLY A 27 -6.14 2.12 -8.50
N GLU A 28 -6.04 2.94 -9.55
CA GLU A 28 -6.44 4.36 -9.50
C GLU A 28 -7.94 4.52 -9.24
N GLN A 29 -8.78 3.73 -9.90
CA GLN A 29 -10.23 3.75 -9.65
C GLN A 29 -10.56 3.38 -8.19
N TRP A 30 -9.89 2.37 -7.63
CA TRP A 30 -10.08 1.97 -6.24
C TRP A 30 -9.60 3.04 -5.26
N PHE A 31 -8.40 3.61 -5.50
CA PHE A 31 -7.87 4.73 -4.70
C PHE A 31 -8.85 5.91 -4.65
N MET A 32 -9.34 6.34 -5.80
CA MET A 32 -10.27 7.47 -5.89
C MET A 32 -11.62 7.17 -5.22
N ALA A 33 -12.12 5.94 -5.34
CA ALA A 33 -13.36 5.52 -4.69
C ALA A 33 -13.23 5.53 -3.16
N LEU A 34 -12.14 4.98 -2.61
CA LEU A 34 -11.88 5.01 -1.17
C LEU A 34 -11.64 6.43 -0.64
N LYS A 35 -10.89 7.26 -1.38
CA LYS A 35 -10.70 8.68 -1.04
C LYS A 35 -12.03 9.42 -0.95
N LYS A 36 -12.96 9.16 -1.87
CA LYS A 36 -14.29 9.80 -1.86
C LYS A 36 -15.15 9.40 -0.65
N LEU A 37 -14.89 8.23 -0.07
CA LEU A 37 -15.60 7.71 1.10
C LEU A 37 -14.88 8.04 2.42
N ASP A 38 -13.85 8.89 2.39
CA ASP A 38 -13.01 9.23 3.55
C ASP A 38 -12.39 8.00 4.25
N VAL A 39 -12.23 6.89 3.52
CA VAL A 39 -11.47 5.73 4.01
C VAL A 39 -9.99 6.06 3.94
N PRO A 40 -9.19 5.86 5.02
CA PRO A 40 -7.75 6.08 4.97
C PRO A 40 -7.12 5.21 3.88
N VAL A 41 -6.54 5.86 2.88
CA VAL A 41 -5.98 5.17 1.72
C VAL A 41 -4.71 5.83 1.21
N GLU A 42 -3.75 4.99 0.87
CA GLU A 42 -2.47 5.34 0.25
C GLU A 42 -2.30 4.55 -1.05
N MET A 43 -1.71 5.18 -2.08
CA MET A 43 -1.36 4.51 -3.33
C MET A 43 0.11 4.76 -3.66
N VAL A 44 0.83 3.68 -3.89
CA VAL A 44 2.25 3.67 -4.22
C VAL A 44 2.40 3.15 -5.64
N ARG A 45 3.02 3.96 -6.49
CA ARG A 45 3.28 3.64 -7.89
C ARG A 45 4.76 3.36 -8.09
N TYR A 46 5.07 2.16 -8.55
CA TYR A 46 6.44 1.77 -8.87
C TYR A 46 6.73 1.99 -10.35
N PRO A 47 7.59 2.96 -10.69
CA PRO A 47 7.91 3.25 -12.08
C PRO A 47 8.76 2.14 -12.68
N ARG A 48 8.58 1.89 -13.98
CA ARG A 48 9.34 0.89 -14.76
C ARG A 48 9.24 -0.56 -14.24
N SER A 49 8.35 -0.85 -13.28
CA SER A 49 8.12 -2.20 -12.77
C SER A 49 6.94 -2.87 -13.48
N SER A 50 7.00 -4.20 -13.59
CA SER A 50 5.93 -5.02 -14.17
C SER A 50 5.10 -5.73 -13.07
N HIS A 51 4.16 -6.57 -13.49
CA HIS A 51 3.43 -7.49 -12.59
C HIS A 51 4.35 -8.36 -11.71
N GLY A 52 5.60 -8.56 -12.13
CA GLY A 52 6.61 -9.34 -11.43
C GLY A 52 7.38 -8.61 -10.33
N LEU A 53 7.04 -7.35 -9.99
CA LEU A 53 7.79 -6.51 -9.05
C LEU A 53 8.22 -7.25 -7.77
N SER A 54 7.32 -7.99 -7.14
CA SER A 54 7.61 -8.68 -5.88
C SER A 54 8.61 -9.84 -5.98
N ARG A 55 8.94 -10.31 -7.18
CA ARG A 55 9.80 -11.48 -7.42
C ARG A 55 11.07 -11.14 -8.17
N THR A 56 10.96 -10.25 -9.16
CA THR A 56 12.03 -9.95 -10.12
C THR A 56 12.17 -8.45 -10.38
N GLY A 57 11.59 -7.60 -9.53
CA GLY A 57 11.78 -6.16 -9.64
C GLY A 57 13.19 -5.75 -9.23
N GLU A 58 13.52 -4.48 -9.51
CA GLU A 58 14.77 -3.89 -9.09
C GLU A 58 14.93 -3.97 -7.56
N PRO A 59 16.08 -4.43 -7.02
CA PRO A 59 16.23 -4.72 -5.60
C PRO A 59 15.81 -3.59 -4.65
N TRP A 60 16.10 -2.34 -5.01
CA TRP A 60 15.73 -1.18 -4.19
C TRP A 60 14.21 -0.95 -4.13
N LEU A 61 13.47 -1.26 -5.21
CA LEU A 61 12.01 -1.18 -5.21
C LEU A 61 11.39 -2.30 -4.37
N LEU A 62 12.04 -3.46 -4.28
CA LEU A 62 11.60 -4.54 -3.38
C LEU A 62 11.76 -4.13 -1.92
N VAL A 63 12.90 -3.51 -1.57
CA VAL A 63 13.16 -3.00 -0.22
C VAL A 63 12.13 -1.93 0.16
N ASP A 64 11.92 -0.92 -0.69
CA ASP A 64 10.90 0.12 -0.45
C ASP A 64 9.49 -0.49 -0.31
N ARG A 65 9.15 -1.47 -1.15
CA ARG A 65 7.86 -2.18 -1.05
C ARG A 65 7.67 -2.90 0.27
N LEU A 66 8.71 -3.61 0.72
CA LEU A 66 8.66 -4.32 2.00
C LEU A 66 8.57 -3.34 3.17
N GLU A 67 9.30 -2.24 3.12
CA GLU A 67 9.25 -1.22 4.16
C GLU A 67 7.86 -0.60 4.26
N ARG A 68 7.26 -0.19 3.13
CA ARG A 68 5.91 0.37 3.13
C ARG A 68 4.85 -0.59 3.65
N LEU A 69 4.95 -1.88 3.29
CA LEU A 69 4.05 -2.90 3.83
C LEU A 69 4.20 -3.01 5.34
N ARG A 70 5.44 -3.09 5.83
CA ARG A 70 5.75 -3.15 7.26
C ARG A 70 5.22 -1.92 7.99
N SER A 71 5.56 -0.70 7.53
CA SER A 71 5.11 0.55 8.17
C SER A 71 3.59 0.68 8.18
N TRP A 72 2.91 0.24 7.13
CA TRP A 72 1.45 0.27 7.09
C TRP A 72 0.83 -0.67 8.14
N PHE A 73 1.35 -1.89 8.27
CA PHE A 73 0.89 -2.81 9.33
C PHE A 73 1.24 -2.31 10.73
N GLU A 74 2.45 -1.77 10.93
CA GLU A 74 2.86 -1.17 12.20
C GLU A 74 1.95 -0.01 12.62
N HIS A 75 1.54 0.83 11.68
CA HIS A 75 0.68 1.98 11.96
C HIS A 75 -0.77 1.58 12.27
N TRP A 76 -1.34 0.61 11.53
CA TRP A 76 -2.78 0.30 11.60
C TRP A 76 -3.15 -0.92 12.44
N LEU A 77 -2.25 -1.89 12.62
CA LEU A 77 -2.56 -3.16 13.29
C LEU A 77 -1.79 -3.42 14.58
N ILE A 78 -0.64 -2.78 14.78
CA ILE A 78 0.15 -2.96 16.00
C ILE A 78 -0.28 -1.88 16.99
N GLU A 79 -0.91 -2.30 18.09
CA GLU A 79 -1.07 -1.44 19.25
C GLU A 79 0.32 -1.05 19.75
N GLN A 80 0.62 0.25 19.71
CA GLN A 80 1.85 0.77 20.30
C GLN A 80 1.74 0.58 21.81
N ASP A 81 2.55 -0.32 22.37
CA ASP A 81 2.64 -0.49 23.82
C ASP A 81 3.20 0.82 24.40
N PRO A 82 2.41 1.59 25.19
CA PRO A 82 2.86 2.87 25.73
C PRO A 82 4.01 2.71 26.72
N SER A 83 4.30 1.50 27.20
CA SER A 83 5.45 1.22 28.06
C SER A 83 6.79 1.12 27.31
N VAL A 84 6.75 1.04 25.98
CA VAL A 84 7.94 1.08 25.09
C VAL A 84 8.08 2.49 24.54
N THR A 85 8.14 3.49 25.41
CA THR A 85 8.66 4.82 25.07
C THR A 85 9.98 5.03 25.81
N ASP A 86 11.04 4.92 25.02
CA ASP A 86 12.40 5.45 25.22
C ASP A 86 13.22 4.89 26.40
N GLY A 87 13.83 3.73 26.13
CA GLY A 87 15.07 3.28 26.77
C GLY A 87 16.18 3.14 25.74
N GLY A 88 16.42 4.17 24.92
CA GLY A 88 17.59 4.24 24.05
C GLY A 88 18.77 4.95 24.75
N PRO A 89 20.03 4.50 24.55
CA PRO A 89 21.23 5.18 25.08
C PRO A 89 21.52 6.53 24.40
#